data_AF-A0A7J8QIH1-F1
#
_entry.id   AF-A0A7J8QIH1-F1
#
_cell.length_a   1.000
_cell.length_b   1.000
_cell.length_c   1.000
_cell.angle_alpha   90.00
_cell.angle_beta   90.00
_cell.angle_gamma   90.00
#
_symmetry.space_group_name_H-M   'P 1'
#
loop_
_entity.id
_entity.type
_entity.pdbx_description
1 polymer ?
#
loop_
_entity_poly.entity_id
_entity_poly.type
_entity_poly.pdbx_seq_one_letter_code
_entity_poly.pdbx_strand_id
1 'polypeptide(L)'
;MVVDIWLNFTAYTCAVKPRKGDALLFFSLHPDATTDTASLHGSCPVIKGEKWSATKWIHVRSFDRSKRLNRRAAMGECVDENENCAGWAKAGECKKNPTYMVGSGGSPGFCRKSCK
;
A
#
# COMPACT_ATOMS: atom_id res chain seq x y z
N MET A 1 -7.67 -3.54 -17.49
CA MET A 1 -6.89 -4.18 -16.41
C MET A 1 -5.60 -4.76 -16.91
N VAL A 2 -4.49 -4.55 -16.21
CA VAL A 2 -3.30 -5.43 -16.34
C VAL A 2 -3.42 -6.48 -15.25
N VAL A 3 -3.42 -7.78 -15.58
CA VAL A 3 -2.37 -8.77 -15.24
C VAL A 3 -2.48 -9.93 -16.25
N ASP A 4 -1.37 -10.56 -16.66
CA ASP A 4 -1.29 -11.94 -17.19
C ASP A 4 -0.03 -12.54 -16.59
N ILE A 5 -0.18 -13.37 -15.56
CA ILE A 5 0.95 -13.89 -14.78
C ILE A 5 1.76 -14.85 -15.65
N TRP A 6 3.09 -14.64 -15.78
CA TRP A 6 4.19 -15.64 -15.74
C TRP A 6 5.53 -15.02 -16.22
N LEU A 7 6.56 -15.10 -15.39
CA LEU A 7 7.97 -15.25 -15.80
C LEU A 7 8.37 -16.68 -15.39
N ASN A 8 9.00 -17.42 -16.30
CA ASN A 8 9.08 -18.89 -16.21
C ASN A 8 9.85 -19.44 -14.99
N PHE A 9 9.28 -20.55 -14.51
CA PHE A 9 9.85 -21.67 -13.74
C PHE A 9 10.10 -21.54 -12.22
N THR A 10 9.35 -22.41 -11.51
CA THR A 10 9.44 -22.84 -10.09
C THR A 10 8.83 -21.91 -9.03
N ALA A 11 7.53 -22.07 -8.75
CA ALA A 11 7.03 -22.54 -7.44
C ALA A 11 5.55 -22.19 -7.10
N TYR A 12 4.90 -21.18 -7.70
CA TYR A 12 3.51 -20.84 -7.33
C TYR A 12 2.64 -20.43 -8.55
N THR A 13 1.50 -21.13 -8.73
CA THR A 13 0.79 -21.33 -10.00
C THR A 13 -0.58 -20.64 -10.07
N CYS A 14 -0.62 -19.31 -10.23
CA CYS A 14 -1.89 -18.61 -10.45
C CYS A 14 -1.78 -17.73 -11.69
N ALA A 15 -2.75 -17.83 -12.61
CA ALA A 15 -2.87 -16.96 -13.78
C ALA A 15 -4.34 -16.56 -13.95
N VAL A 16 -4.57 -15.30 -14.32
CA VAL A 16 -5.93 -14.76 -14.52
C VAL A 16 -6.09 -14.39 -15.98
N LYS A 17 -6.96 -15.11 -16.69
CA LYS A 17 -7.26 -14.85 -18.09
C LYS A 17 -7.97 -13.50 -18.23
N PRO A 18 -7.48 -12.56 -19.06
CA PRO A 18 -8.10 -11.26 -19.21
C PRO A 18 -9.46 -11.38 -19.90
N ARG A 19 -10.49 -10.79 -19.30
CA ARG A 19 -11.82 -10.60 -19.90
C ARG A 19 -12.21 -9.12 -19.80
N LYS A 20 -12.86 -8.61 -20.85
CA LYS A 20 -13.30 -7.20 -20.88
C LYS A 20 -14.29 -6.97 -19.73
N GLY A 21 -13.96 -6.05 -18.83
CA GLY A 21 -14.76 -5.70 -17.66
C GLY A 21 -14.25 -6.24 -16.31
N ASP A 22 -13.39 -7.27 -16.30
CA ASP A 22 -13.00 -7.97 -15.07
C ASP A 22 -11.85 -7.32 -14.31
N ALA A 23 -12.03 -6.90 -13.06
CA ALA A 23 -10.97 -6.30 -12.25
C ALA A 23 -10.15 -7.35 -11.46
N LEU A 24 -8.83 -7.16 -11.38
CA LEU A 24 -7.95 -7.90 -10.48
C LEU A 24 -7.34 -6.93 -9.46
N LEU A 25 -7.50 -7.26 -8.18
CA LEU A 25 -6.89 -6.57 -7.05
C LEU A 25 -5.94 -7.53 -6.35
N PHE A 26 -4.71 -7.07 -6.12
CA PHE A 26 -3.71 -7.77 -5.32
C PHE A 26 -2.94 -6.74 -4.48
N PHE A 27 -2.34 -7.19 -3.38
CA PHE A 27 -1.59 -6.34 -2.47
C PHE A 27 -0.10 -6.61 -2.62
N SER A 28 0.70 -5.55 -2.74
CA SER A 28 2.16 -5.66 -2.79
C SER A 28 2.82 -5.72 -1.41
N LEU A 29 2.03 -5.54 -0.36
CA LEU A 29 2.48 -5.47 1.02
C LEU A 29 1.63 -6.39 1.89
N HIS A 30 2.26 -7.00 2.89
CA HIS A 30 1.57 -7.64 4.00
C HIS A 30 0.87 -6.60 4.89
N PRO A 31 -0.06 -7.02 5.77
CA PRO A 31 -0.70 -6.11 6.73
C PRO A 31 0.27 -5.35 7.64
N ASP A 32 1.48 -5.89 7.88
CA ASP A 32 2.56 -5.24 8.63
C ASP A 32 3.39 -4.24 7.79
N ALA A 33 2.96 -3.96 6.56
CA ALA A 33 3.61 -3.10 5.58
C ALA A 33 4.97 -3.59 5.05
N THR A 34 5.36 -4.83 5.31
CA THR A 34 6.51 -5.47 4.64
C THR A 34 6.15 -5.87 3.21
N THR A 35 7.14 -5.91 2.31
CA THR A 35 6.94 -6.33 0.92
C THR A 35 6.51 -7.79 0.86
N ASP A 36 5.45 -8.07 0.09
CA ASP A 36 4.99 -9.43 -0.18
C ASP A 36 5.67 -9.99 -1.44
N THR A 37 6.56 -10.97 -1.26
CA THR A 37 7.25 -11.63 -2.37
C THR A 37 6.33 -12.53 -3.20
N ALA A 38 5.22 -13.01 -2.63
CA ALA A 38 4.20 -13.77 -3.35
C ALA A 38 3.36 -12.88 -4.29
N SER A 39 3.44 -11.55 -4.14
CA SER A 39 2.76 -10.57 -5.00
C SER A 39 3.49 -10.30 -6.33
N LEU A 40 4.62 -10.97 -6.59
CA LEU A 40 5.37 -10.84 -7.84
C LEU A 40 4.46 -11.18 -9.03
N HIS A 41 4.30 -10.23 -9.95
CA HIS A 41 3.36 -10.35 -11.06
C HIS A 41 3.93 -9.73 -12.33
N GLY A 42 3.34 -10.09 -13.48
CA GLY A 42 3.73 -9.59 -14.78
C GLY A 42 2.59 -9.65 -15.78
N SER A 43 2.91 -9.39 -17.06
CA SER A 43 2.03 -9.68 -18.19
C SER A 43 2.75 -10.62 -19.16
N CYS A 44 2.13 -11.74 -19.51
CA CYS A 44 2.58 -12.59 -20.60
C CYS A 44 2.52 -11.85 -21.95
N PRO A 45 3.38 -12.21 -22.92
CA PRO A 45 3.30 -11.71 -24.28
C PRO A 45 1.94 -12.02 -24.94
N VAL A 46 1.43 -11.08 -25.73
CA VAL A 46 0.20 -11.29 -26.51
C VAL A 46 0.55 -12.12 -27.76
N ILE A 47 0.08 -13.35 -27.81
CA ILE A 47 0.35 -14.27 -28.94
C ILE A 47 -0.50 -13.98 -30.19
N LYS A 48 -1.64 -13.30 -30.03
CA LYS A 48 -2.55 -12.94 -31.12
C LYS A 48 -3.39 -11.70 -30.76
N GLY A 49 -3.46 -10.72 -31.67
CA GLY A 49 -4.24 -9.51 -31.50
C GLY A 49 -3.59 -8.51 -30.53
N GLU A 50 -4.41 -7.76 -29.80
CA GLU A 50 -3.98 -6.73 -28.85
C GLU A 50 -4.65 -6.92 -27.49
N LYS A 51 -3.94 -6.57 -26.41
CA LYS A 51 -4.47 -6.58 -25.04
C LYS A 51 -4.44 -5.17 -24.46
N TRP A 52 -5.61 -4.63 -24.14
CA TRP A 52 -5.77 -3.32 -23.51
C TRP A 52 -5.99 -3.43 -22.01
N SER A 53 -5.33 -2.55 -21.26
CA SER A 53 -5.24 -2.64 -19.81
C SER A 53 -5.18 -1.26 -19.15
N ALA A 54 -5.49 -1.23 -17.86
CA ALA A 54 -5.53 0.00 -17.06
C ALA A 54 -5.18 -0.37 -15.63
N THR A 55 -4.24 0.36 -15.04
CA THR A 55 -3.66 0.05 -13.72
C THR A 55 -3.87 1.24 -12.80
N LYS A 56 -4.39 0.97 -11.60
CA LYS A 56 -4.52 1.97 -10.54
C LYS A 56 -3.68 1.54 -9.35
N TRP A 57 -2.61 2.31 -9.09
CA TRP A 57 -1.78 2.12 -7.90
C TRP A 57 -2.39 2.87 -6.72
N ILE A 58 -2.62 2.15 -5.61
CA ILE A 58 -3.16 2.70 -4.36
C ILE A 58 -2.03 2.68 -3.34
N HIS A 59 -1.64 3.86 -2.85
CA HIS A 59 -0.54 4.01 -1.93
C HIS A 59 -1.05 4.10 -0.49
N VAL A 60 -0.32 3.49 0.44
CA VAL A 60 -0.59 3.58 1.89
C VAL A 60 -0.49 5.03 2.39
N ARG A 61 0.25 5.89 1.69
CA ARG A 61 0.43 7.31 2.03
C ARG A 61 -0.03 8.20 0.88
N SER A 62 -0.60 9.37 1.22
CA SER A 62 -0.91 10.41 0.25
C SER A 62 0.36 10.91 -0.46
N PHE A 63 0.28 11.15 -1.77
CA PHE A 63 1.37 11.77 -2.53
C PHE A 63 1.64 13.23 -2.13
N ASP A 64 0.59 13.96 -1.72
CA ASP A 64 0.71 15.36 -1.27
C ASP A 64 1.40 15.48 0.11
N ARG A 65 1.66 14.34 0.76
CA ARG A 65 2.19 14.29 2.13
C ARG A 65 3.59 14.90 2.25
N SER A 66 4.45 14.75 1.26
CA SER A 66 5.83 15.31 1.30
C SER A 66 5.82 16.83 1.56
N LYS A 67 4.91 17.55 0.90
CA LYS A 67 4.77 19.01 1.06
C LYS A 67 4.25 19.39 2.46
N ARG A 68 3.31 18.62 3.01
CA ARG A 68 2.75 18.87 4.35
C ARG A 68 3.71 18.48 5.48
N LEU A 69 4.44 17.37 5.31
CA LEU A 69 5.44 16.89 6.26
C LEU A 69 6.63 17.83 6.38
N ASN A 70 7.13 18.39 5.28
CA ASN A 70 8.17 19.42 5.33
C ASN A 70 7.73 20.63 6.17
N ARG A 71 6.46 21.00 6.13
CA ARG A 71 5.92 22.12 6.92
C ARG A 71 5.69 21.75 8.39
N ARG A 72 5.14 20.56 8.67
CA ARG A 72 4.82 20.10 10.03
C ARG A 72 6.05 19.66 10.82
N ALA A 73 7.04 19.07 10.16
CA ALA A 73 8.33 18.74 10.78
C ALA A 73 9.10 20.01 11.16
N ALA A 74 9.04 21.07 10.33
CA ALA A 74 9.62 22.37 10.66
C ALA A 74 9.00 23.02 11.91
N MET A 75 7.74 22.69 12.24
CA MET A 75 7.01 23.22 13.41
C MET A 75 6.95 22.27 14.61
N GLY A 76 7.50 21.05 14.51
CA GLY A 76 7.57 20.12 15.66
C GLY A 76 6.23 19.60 16.18
N GLU A 77 5.13 19.72 15.42
CA GLU A 77 3.79 19.42 15.94
C GLU A 77 3.47 17.92 16.00
N CYS A 78 2.95 17.48 17.16
CA CYS A 78 2.38 16.16 17.39
C CYS A 78 0.85 16.24 17.23
N VAL A 79 0.33 15.75 16.11
CA VAL A 79 -1.10 15.85 15.75
C VAL A 79 -1.64 14.51 15.28
N ASP A 80 -2.95 14.36 15.39
CA ASP A 80 -3.72 13.29 14.75
C ASP A 80 -4.22 13.80 13.40
N GLU A 81 -4.00 13.03 12.34
CA GLU A 81 -4.38 13.36 10.97
C GLU A 81 -5.69 12.68 10.55
N ASN A 82 -6.24 11.81 11.40
CA ASN A 82 -7.49 11.11 11.16
C ASN A 82 -8.40 11.18 12.39
N GLU A 83 -9.69 11.39 12.16
CA GLU A 83 -10.71 11.43 13.22
C GLU A 83 -10.77 10.12 14.02
N ASN A 84 -10.42 9.00 13.39
CA ASN A 84 -10.41 7.68 14.02
C ASN A 84 -9.14 7.37 14.84
N CYS A 85 -8.14 8.26 14.86
CA CYS A 85 -6.87 8.01 15.55
C CYS A 85 -7.07 7.62 17.02
N ALA A 86 -8.00 8.27 17.73
CA ALA A 86 -8.31 7.95 19.12
C ALA A 86 -8.92 6.54 19.27
N GLY A 87 -9.82 6.16 18.36
CA GLY A 87 -10.43 4.84 18.33
C GLY A 87 -9.41 3.74 18.06
N TRP A 88 -8.53 3.94 17.09
CA TRP A 88 -7.45 3.01 16.75
C TRP A 88 -6.42 2.88 17.86
N ALA A 89 -6.04 3.99 18.50
CA ALA A 89 -5.18 3.95 19.67
C ALA A 89 -5.80 3.11 20.80
N LYS A 90 -7.10 3.30 21.07
CA LYS A 90 -7.85 2.48 22.03
C LYS A 90 -7.94 1.00 21.64
N ALA A 91 -7.98 0.69 20.34
CA ALA A 91 -7.94 -0.68 19.81
C ALA A 91 -6.54 -1.33 19.84
N GLY A 92 -5.52 -0.59 20.30
CA GLY A 92 -4.14 -1.07 20.45
C GLY A 92 -3.27 -0.89 19.20
N GLU A 93 -3.70 -0.10 18.23
CA GLU A 93 -2.97 0.11 16.96
C GLU A 93 -1.62 0.78 17.16
N CYS A 94 -1.40 1.51 18.26
CA CYS A 94 -0.09 2.08 18.58
C CYS A 94 1.01 1.02 18.69
N LYS A 95 0.65 -0.21 19.11
CA LYS A 95 1.58 -1.35 19.24
C LYS A 95 1.50 -2.28 18.03
N LYS A 96 0.29 -2.50 17.49
CA LYS A 96 0.06 -3.39 16.34
C LYS A 96 0.50 -2.78 15.01
N ASN A 97 0.39 -1.46 14.87
CA ASN A 97 0.73 -0.70 13.68
C ASN A 97 1.53 0.58 14.01
N PRO A 98 2.70 0.45 14.65
CA PRO A 98 3.49 1.59 15.12
C PRO A 98 3.97 2.47 13.96
N THR A 99 4.22 1.90 12.78
CA THR A 99 4.68 2.64 11.59
C THR A 99 3.62 3.64 11.09
N TYR A 100 2.34 3.27 11.10
CA TYR A 100 1.25 4.19 10.74
C TYR A 100 0.97 5.17 11.88
N MET A 101 0.85 4.65 13.10
CA MET A 101 0.39 5.44 14.23
C MET A 101 1.45 6.43 14.72
N VAL A 102 2.65 5.94 15.05
CA VAL A 102 3.74 6.69 15.68
C VAL A 102 4.79 7.15 14.65
N GLY A 103 5.10 6.31 13.66
CA GLY A 103 6.15 6.55 12.67
C GLY A 103 7.41 5.73 12.91
N SER A 104 8.42 5.93 12.08
CA SER A 104 9.72 5.24 12.17
C SER A 104 10.85 6.13 11.67
N GLY A 105 11.97 6.17 12.41
CA GLY A 105 13.34 6.53 11.99
C GLY A 105 13.59 7.82 11.18
N GLY A 106 12.60 8.69 11.00
CA GLY A 106 12.67 9.86 10.12
C GLY A 106 11.35 10.24 9.44
N SER A 107 10.31 9.40 9.53
CA SER A 107 8.95 9.71 9.08
C SER A 107 7.98 9.71 10.26
N PRO A 108 7.35 10.85 10.59
CA PRO A 108 6.32 10.87 11.63
C PRO A 108 5.07 10.09 11.22
N GLY A 109 4.47 9.41 12.20
CA GLY A 109 3.19 8.74 12.10
C GLY A 109 2.01 9.71 12.02
N PHE A 110 0.86 9.17 11.62
CA PHE A 110 -0.38 9.89 11.36
C PHE A 110 -1.23 10.12 12.62
N CYS A 111 -1.04 9.32 13.66
CA CYS A 111 -1.87 9.33 14.87
C CYS A 111 -1.02 9.49 16.14
N ARG A 112 0.07 10.26 16.02
CA ARG A 112 1.08 10.40 17.08
C ARG A 112 0.50 11.01 18.35
N LYS A 113 -0.50 11.88 18.24
CA LYS A 113 -1.13 12.52 19.41
C LYS A 113 -1.98 11.53 20.21
N SER A 114 -2.64 10.59 19.52
CA SER A 114 -3.44 9.55 20.15
C SER A 114 -2.60 8.42 20.78
N CYS A 115 -1.40 8.16 20.27
CA CYS A 115 -0.46 7.20 20.85
C CYS A 115 0.42 7.83 21.92
N LYS A 116 -0.06 7.78 23.16
CA LYS A 116 0.67 8.19 24.36
C LYS A 116 1.58 7.09 24.87
#